data_AF-G0REL0-F1
#
_entry.id   AF-G0REL0-F1
#
_cell.length_a   1.000
_cell.length_b   1.000
_cell.length_c   1.000
_cell.angle_alpha   90.00
_cell.angle_beta   90.00
_cell.angle_gamma   90.00
#
_symmetry.space_group_name_H-M   'P 1'
#
loop_
_entity.id
_entity.type
_entity.pdbx_description
1 polymer ?
#
loop_
_entity_poly.entity_id
_entity_poly.type
_entity_poly.pdbx_seq_one_letter_code
_entity_poly.pdbx_strand_id
1 'polypeptide(L)'
;MAAPLIWINAFPGTGKLTIAKAIKALDESVTVVDNHQLIDPVASRISRDDPRYQAERKRERERAFEKYVYDPATASKTVVFTGKFDLD
;
A
#
# COMPACT_ATOMS: atom_id res chain seq x y z
N MET A 1 1.24 8.75 20.83
CA MET A 1 0.52 9.49 19.77
C MET A 1 0.44 8.59 18.55
N ALA A 2 -0.63 8.66 17.76
CA ALA A 2 -0.72 7.92 16.52
C ALA A 2 0.28 8.50 15.50
N ALA A 3 1.04 7.64 14.85
CA ALA A 3 1.96 8.01 13.78
C ALA A 3 1.20 8.22 12.46
N PRO A 4 1.77 8.99 11.52
CA PRO A 4 1.09 9.30 10.27
C PRO A 4 0.98 8.10 9.33
N LEU A 5 -0.16 8.03 8.64
CA LEU A 5 -0.33 7.28 7.40
C LEU A 5 -0.05 8.22 6.22
N ILE A 6 0.94 7.88 5.39
CA ILE A 6 1.31 8.64 4.20
C ILE A 6 0.88 7.84 2.97
N TRP A 7 0.15 8.48 2.05
CA TRP A 7 -0.29 7.85 0.80
C TRP A 7 0.30 8.60 -0.41
N ILE A 8 1.21 7.97 -1.13
CA ILE A 8 1.81 8.54 -2.35
C ILE A 8 1.01 8.07 -3.57
N ASN A 9 0.05 8.91 -3.99
CA ASN A 9 -0.77 8.68 -5.18
C ASN A 9 -0.09 9.20 -6.44
N ALA A 10 0.27 8.31 -7.37
CA ALA A 10 0.76 8.73 -8.69
C ALA A 10 0.72 7.60 -9.73
N PHE A 11 0.76 7.99 -11.01
CA PHE A 11 0.88 7.08 -12.15
C PHE A 11 2.14 6.20 -12.09
N PRO A 12 2.17 5.07 -12.80
CA PRO A 12 3.42 4.31 -13.02
C PRO A 12 4.52 5.21 -13.61
N GLY A 13 5.78 4.97 -13.22
CA GLY A 13 6.93 5.72 -13.75
C GLY A 13 7.24 7.07 -13.09
N THR A 14 6.41 7.58 -12.17
CA THR A 14 6.61 8.91 -11.54
C THR A 14 7.57 8.92 -10.33
N GLY A 15 8.18 7.78 -9.98
CA GLY A 15 9.11 7.70 -8.86
C GLY A 15 8.48 7.57 -7.46
N LYS A 16 7.18 7.27 -7.33
CA LYS A 16 6.52 7.10 -6.02
C LYS A 16 7.22 6.09 -5.07
N LEU A 17 7.72 4.97 -5.61
CA LEU A 17 8.47 3.99 -4.83
C LEU A 17 9.85 4.53 -4.43
N THR A 18 10.47 5.34 -5.27
CA THR A 18 11.75 6.01 -4.96
C THR A 18 11.59 6.93 -3.76
N ILE A 19 10.55 7.75 -3.74
CA ILE A 19 10.25 8.64 -2.61
C ILE A 19 9.93 7.84 -1.34
N ALA A 20 9.10 6.78 -1.43
CA ALA A 20 8.79 5.94 -0.27
C ALA A 20 10.05 5.30 0.34
N LYS A 21 10.97 4.81 -0.51
CA LYS A 21 12.27 4.26 -0.07
C LYS A 21 13.17 5.33 0.54
N ALA A 22 13.18 6.55 0.00
CA ALA A 22 13.92 7.67 0.58
C ALA A 22 13.40 8.03 1.98
N ILE A 23 12.07 8.05 2.19
CA ILE A 23 11.48 8.26 3.51
C ILE A 23 11.94 7.17 4.48
N LYS A 24 11.90 5.89 4.07
CA LYS A 24 12.40 4.77 4.90
C LYS A 24 13.90 4.85 5.18
N ALA A 25 14.70 5.43 4.29
CA ALA A 25 16.13 5.61 4.52
C ALA A 25 16.41 6.72 5.56
N LEU A 26 15.50 7.68 5.73
CA LEU A 26 15.60 8.70 6.79
C LEU A 26 15.16 8.16 8.16
N ASP A 27 14.22 7.20 8.17
CA ASP A 27 13.76 6.51 9.37
C ASP A 27 13.45 5.03 9.05
N GLU A 28 14.33 4.13 9.49
CA GLU A 28 14.23 2.70 9.22
C GLU A 28 12.96 2.07 9.82
N SER A 29 12.36 2.69 10.83
CA SER A 29 11.13 2.22 11.48
C SER A 29 9.89 2.37 10.59
N VAL A 30 9.98 3.19 9.54
CA VAL A 30 8.90 3.38 8.56
C VAL A 30 8.59 2.07 7.83
N THR A 31 7.32 1.72 7.78
CA THR A 31 6.81 0.60 6.99
C THR A 31 6.40 1.11 5.61
N VAL A 32 6.96 0.53 4.55
CA VAL A 32 6.56 0.83 3.17
C VAL A 32 5.73 -0.31 2.63
N VAL A 33 4.52 0.01 2.17
CA VAL A 33 3.60 -0.91 1.49
C VAL A 33 3.45 -0.44 0.05
N ASP A 34 4.16 -1.09 -0.87
CA ASP A 34 4.09 -0.69 -2.27
C ASP A 34 2.95 -1.39 -3.03
N ASN A 35 2.51 -0.78 -4.12
CA ASN A 35 1.36 -1.26 -4.88
C ASN A 35 1.52 -2.69 -5.41
N HIS A 36 2.74 -3.15 -5.71
CA HIS A 36 2.96 -4.52 -6.17
C HIS A 36 2.72 -5.54 -5.06
N GLN A 37 3.04 -5.21 -3.81
CA GLN A 37 2.71 -6.04 -2.65
C GLN A 37 1.20 -6.24 -2.46
N LEU A 38 0.37 -5.31 -2.96
CA LEU A 38 -1.09 -5.41 -2.91
C LEU A 38 -1.68 -6.11 -4.15
N ILE A 39 -1.06 -5.91 -5.32
CA ILE A 39 -1.59 -6.41 -6.60
C ILE A 39 -1.15 -7.84 -6.89
N ASP A 40 0.13 -8.13 -6.73
CA ASP A 40 0.73 -9.37 -7.23
C ASP A 40 0.15 -10.62 -6.54
N PRO A 41 -0.19 -10.62 -5.24
CA PRO A 41 -0.89 -11.73 -4.62
C PRO A 41 -2.25 -12.04 -5.26
N VAL A 42 -2.98 -11.01 -5.69
CA VAL A 42 -4.27 -11.18 -6.37
C VAL A 42 -4.06 -11.64 -7.81
N ALA A 43 -3.14 -11.00 -8.54
CA ALA A 43 -2.82 -11.33 -9.92
C ALA A 43 -2.25 -12.75 -10.09
N SER A 44 -1.65 -13.31 -9.04
CA SER A 44 -1.18 -14.71 -9.03
C SER A 44 -2.30 -15.76 -8.99
N ARG A 45 -3.51 -15.35 -8.57
CA ARG A 45 -4.67 -16.25 -8.38
C ARG A 45 -5.80 -15.98 -9.38
N ILE A 46 -5.93 -14.73 -9.83
CA ILE A 46 -7.02 -14.26 -10.67
C ILE A 46 -6.44 -13.36 -11.77
N SER A 47 -6.82 -13.62 -13.02
CA SER A 47 -6.42 -12.78 -14.15
C SER A 47 -6.87 -11.34 -13.95
N ARG A 48 -6.10 -10.37 -14.45
CA ARG A 48 -6.45 -8.95 -14.36
C ARG A 48 -7.73 -8.58 -15.12
N ASP A 49 -8.07 -9.38 -16.13
CA ASP A 49 -9.27 -9.20 -16.95
C ASP A 49 -10.51 -9.92 -16.36
N ASP A 50 -10.33 -10.69 -15.27
CA ASP A 50 -11.44 -11.33 -14.58
C ASP A 50 -12.30 -10.27 -13.86
N PRO A 51 -13.63 -10.29 -13.99
CA PRO A 51 -14.51 -9.33 -13.31
C PRO A 51 -14.33 -9.28 -11.79
N ARG A 52 -13.85 -10.36 -11.16
CA ARG A 52 -13.63 -10.44 -9.71
C ARG A 52 -12.32 -9.78 -9.27
N TYR A 53 -11.40 -9.52 -10.20
CA TYR A 53 -10.05 -9.05 -9.90
C TYR A 53 -10.05 -7.76 -9.08
N GLN A 54 -10.87 -6.76 -9.45
CA GLN A 54 -10.91 -5.50 -8.72
C GLN A 54 -11.50 -5.65 -7.31
N ALA A 55 -12.50 -6.52 -7.15
CA ALA A 55 -13.06 -6.83 -5.83
C ALA A 55 -12.01 -7.49 -4.91
N GLU A 56 -11.22 -8.43 -5.44
CA GLU A 56 -10.16 -9.08 -4.67
C GLU A 56 -8.98 -8.14 -4.38
N ARG A 57 -8.63 -7.22 -5.29
CA ARG A 57 -7.68 -6.13 -5.02
C ARG A 57 -8.14 -5.21 -3.90
N LYS A 58 -9.44 -4.93 -3.82
CA LYS A 58 -10.01 -4.13 -2.73
C LYS A 58 -9.87 -4.88 -1.40
N ARG A 59 -10.23 -6.17 -1.36
CA ARG A 59 -10.08 -7.01 -0.16
C ARG A 59 -8.63 -7.13 0.31
N GLU A 60 -7.68 -7.28 -0.61
CA GLU A 60 -6.26 -7.35 -0.23
C GLU A 60 -5.76 -6.03 0.36
N ARG A 61 -6.26 -4.89 -0.15
CA ARG A 61 -5.99 -3.57 0.44
C ARG A 61 -6.60 -3.44 1.83
N GLU A 62 -7.83 -3.90 2.02
CA GLU A 62 -8.50 -3.90 3.34
C GLU A 62 -7.67 -4.71 4.36
N ARG A 63 -7.18 -5.90 4.00
CA ARG A 63 -6.28 -6.70 4.84
C ARG A 63 -4.98 -5.97 5.18
N ALA A 64 -4.40 -5.25 4.22
CA ALA A 64 -3.22 -4.43 4.48
C ALA A 64 -3.51 -3.29 5.46
N PHE A 65 -4.69 -2.66 5.36
CA PHE A 65 -5.12 -1.63 6.31
C PHE A 65 -5.34 -2.20 7.70
N GLU A 66 -6.02 -3.33 7.82
CA GLU A 66 -6.20 -4.05 9.08
C GLU A 66 -4.86 -4.30 9.77
N LYS A 67 -3.88 -4.81 9.02
CA LYS A 67 -2.56 -5.18 9.54
C LYS A 67 -1.67 -3.99 9.90
N TYR A 68 -1.67 -2.92 9.10
CA TYR A 68 -0.66 -1.86 9.22
C TYR A 68 -1.21 -0.55 9.79
N VAL A 69 -2.50 -0.29 9.62
CA VAL A 69 -3.12 1.00 9.97
C VAL A 69 -4.05 0.87 11.17
N TYR A 70 -4.89 -0.16 11.19
CA TYR A 70 -5.92 -0.33 12.22
C TYR A 70 -5.44 -1.12 13.44
N ASP A 71 -4.37 -1.91 13.30
CA ASP A 71 -3.78 -2.64 14.43
C ASP A 71 -3.21 -1.65 15.47
N PRO A 72 -3.71 -1.64 16.72
CA PRO A 72 -3.17 -0.78 17.78
C PRO A 72 -1.67 -1.01 18.03
N ALA A 73 -1.15 -2.21 17.77
CA ALA A 73 0.28 -2.53 17.91
C ALA A 73 1.16 -1.80 16.88
N THR A 74 0.59 -1.32 15.77
CA THR A 74 1.29 -0.54 14.74
C THR A 74 0.98 0.95 14.81
N ALA A 75 0.12 1.40 15.74
CA ALA A 75 -0.35 2.78 15.81
C ALA A 75 0.78 3.83 15.99
N SER A 76 1.94 3.44 16.53
CA SER A 76 3.11 4.32 16.69
C SER A 76 4.08 4.31 15.50
N LYS A 77 3.81 3.53 14.45
CA LYS A 77 4.68 3.40 13.27
C LYS A 77 4.14 4.20 12.09
N THR A 78 5.01 4.99 11.47
CA THR A 78 4.69 5.65 10.21
C THR A 78 4.57 4.59 9.11
N VAL A 79 3.47 4.64 8.36
CA VAL A 79 3.23 3.74 7.23
C VAL A 79 3.12 4.56 5.94
N VAL A 80 3.87 4.15 4.92
CA VAL A 80 3.86 4.77 3.59
C VAL A 80 3.28 3.78 2.59
N PHE A 81 2.11 4.10 2.05
CA PHE A 81 1.54 3.37 0.92
C PHE A 81 1.92 4.05 -0.39
N THR A 82 2.18 3.24 -1.42
CA THR A 82 2.28 3.75 -2.80
C THR A 82 1.17 3.13 -3.64
N GLY A 83 0.59 3.91 -4.54
CA GLY A 83 -0.48 3.43 -5.39
C GLY A 83 -0.92 4.46 -6.39
N LYS A 84 -1.81 4.04 -7.28
CA LYS A 84 -2.69 4.97 -7.97
C LYS A 84 -4.06 4.84 -7.30
N PHE A 85 -4.61 5.96 -6.84
CA PHE A 85 -6.01 6.03 -6.48
C PHE A 85 -6.77 6.11 -7.80
N ASP A 86 -7.49 5.05 -8.15
CA ASP A 86 -8.54 5.12 -9.14
C ASP A 86 -9.80 5.52 -8.35
N LEU A 87 -10.45 6.62 -8.73
CA LEU A 87 -11.60 7.22 -8.03
C LEU A 87 -12.92 6.46 -8.26
N ASP A 88 -12.84 5.22 -8.73
CA ASP A 88 -13.97 4.43 -9.21
C ASP A 88 -14.15 3.14 -8.38
#